data_AF-A0AAX3QHD5-F1
#
_entry.id   AF-A0AAX3QHD5-F1
#
_cell.length_a   1.000
_cell.length_b   1.000
_cell.length_c   1.000
_cell.angle_alpha   90.00
_cell.angle_beta   90.00
_cell.angle_gamma   90.00
#
_symmetry.space_group_name_H-M   'P 1'
#
loop_
_entity.id
_entity.type
_entity.pdbx_description
1 polymer ?
#
loop_
_entity_poly.entity_id
_entity_poly.type
_entity_poly.pdbx_seq_one_letter_code
_entity_poly.pdbx_strand_id
1 'polypeptide(L)'
;MITSEFHYDSSSWINSSPLLLKSVSKEAQNLITKINKNYNEDFKYESVYISGGQMGDGERVELLSSNPNLGKIYDYGQGQLYLVGENENDFMITFIIDKATVELAKNWITLINPDLNLDKEINDIVALPFKNSGERDYHAYLDKGNYKMELGTMPASNGYERIDISVKRK
;
A
#
# COMPACT_ATOMS: atom_id res chain seq x y z
N MET A 1 -19.44 9.26 -14.35
CA MET A 1 -19.63 7.98 -13.63
C MET A 1 -18.59 7.02 -14.20
N ILE A 2 -17.45 6.87 -13.53
CA ILE A 2 -16.40 5.94 -13.98
C ILE A 2 -16.45 4.76 -13.02
N THR A 3 -17.19 3.73 -13.42
CA THR A 3 -17.10 2.40 -12.83
C THR A 3 -16.64 1.47 -13.94
N SER A 4 -15.36 1.52 -14.28
CA SER A 4 -14.76 0.34 -14.89
C SER A 4 -14.52 -0.63 -13.73
N GLU A 5 -15.45 -1.53 -13.48
CA GLU A 5 -15.19 -2.70 -12.63
C GLU A 5 -13.95 -3.39 -13.21
N PHE A 6 -12.81 -3.26 -12.53
CA PHE A 6 -11.65 -4.06 -12.84
C PHE A 6 -11.79 -5.36 -12.06
N HIS A 7 -11.57 -6.48 -12.72
CA HIS A 7 -11.65 -7.80 -12.11
C HIS A 7 -10.32 -8.52 -12.27
N TYR A 8 -9.76 -9.00 -11.16
CA TYR A 8 -8.61 -9.89 -11.15
C TYR A 8 -9.07 -11.28 -10.67
N ASP A 9 -8.85 -12.30 -11.49
CA ASP A 9 -9.15 -13.70 -11.16
C ASP A 9 -7.83 -14.43 -10.86
N SER A 10 -7.62 -14.78 -9.59
CA SER A 10 -6.45 -15.53 -9.11
C SER A 10 -6.69 -17.02 -8.94
N SER A 11 -7.83 -17.56 -9.38
CA SER A 11 -8.21 -18.96 -9.21
C SER A 11 -7.20 -19.96 -9.79
N SER A 12 -6.37 -19.53 -10.74
CA SER A 12 -5.34 -20.35 -11.39
C SER A 12 -3.94 -20.23 -10.77
N TRP A 13 -3.75 -19.44 -9.71
CA TRP A 13 -2.43 -19.08 -9.17
C TRP A 13 -1.99 -19.99 -8.04
N ILE A 14 -1.64 -21.23 -8.40
CA ILE A 14 -1.42 -22.33 -7.45
C ILE A 14 -0.15 -22.16 -6.59
N ASN A 15 0.81 -21.33 -7.02
CA ASN A 15 2.09 -21.11 -6.32
C ASN A 15 2.28 -19.67 -5.80
N SER A 16 1.21 -18.88 -5.78
CA SER A 16 1.29 -17.52 -5.26
C SER A 16 1.32 -17.49 -3.74
N SER A 17 2.03 -16.51 -3.20
CA SER A 17 2.08 -16.17 -1.81
C SER A 17 0.68 -15.91 -1.24
N PRO A 18 0.44 -16.27 0.03
CA PRO A 18 -0.78 -15.90 0.74
C PRO A 18 -1.07 -14.40 0.69
N LEU A 19 -0.02 -13.57 0.73
CA LEU A 19 -0.12 -12.12 0.62
C LEU A 19 -0.70 -11.70 -0.73
N LEU A 20 -0.20 -12.25 -1.83
CA LEU A 20 -0.68 -11.91 -3.17
C LEU A 20 -2.12 -12.35 -3.36
N LEU A 21 -2.46 -13.58 -2.95
CA LEU A 21 -3.83 -14.12 -3.05
C LEU A 21 -4.84 -13.27 -2.28
N LYS A 22 -4.49 -12.79 -1.07
CA LYS A 22 -5.32 -11.84 -0.32
C LYS A 22 -5.44 -10.50 -1.03
N SER A 23 -4.33 -9.99 -1.55
CA SER A 23 -4.27 -8.67 -2.21
C SER A 23 -5.06 -8.59 -3.50
N VAL A 24 -5.30 -9.71 -4.19
CA VAL A 24 -6.15 -9.75 -5.40
C VAL A 24 -7.53 -10.35 -5.14
N SER A 25 -7.86 -10.66 -3.89
CA SER A 25 -9.15 -11.25 -3.53
C SER A 25 -10.34 -10.35 -3.88
N LYS A 26 -11.54 -10.93 -3.89
CA LYS A 26 -12.78 -10.16 -4.03
C LYS A 26 -12.92 -9.08 -2.94
N GLU A 27 -12.44 -9.36 -1.74
CA GLU A 27 -12.45 -8.40 -0.63
C GLU A 27 -11.54 -7.20 -0.92
N ALA A 28 -10.32 -7.42 -1.41
CA ALA A 28 -9.43 -6.35 -1.86
C ALA A 28 -10.04 -5.53 -3.00
N GLN A 29 -10.61 -6.18 -4.01
CA GLN A 29 -11.28 -5.51 -5.14
C GLN A 29 -12.47 -4.64 -4.68
N ASN A 30 -13.24 -5.13 -3.70
CA ASN A 30 -14.34 -4.37 -3.08
C ASN A 30 -13.82 -3.18 -2.29
N LEU A 31 -12.71 -3.33 -1.57
CA LEU A 31 -12.07 -2.25 -0.83
C LEU A 31 -11.63 -1.12 -1.78
N ILE A 32 -10.95 -1.43 -2.88
CA ILE A 32 -10.57 -0.44 -3.89
C ILE A 32 -11.83 0.26 -4.45
N THR A 33 -12.87 -0.50 -4.82
CA THR A 33 -14.13 0.06 -5.33
C THR A 33 -14.75 1.05 -4.34
N LYS A 34 -14.72 0.72 -3.04
CA LYS A 34 -15.20 1.61 -1.97
C LYS A 34 -14.37 2.88 -1.87
N ILE A 35 -13.04 2.78 -1.87
CA ILE A 35 -12.13 3.93 -1.81
C ILE A 35 -12.33 4.85 -3.02
N ASN A 36 -12.37 4.28 -4.23
CA ASN A 36 -12.66 5.02 -5.46
C ASN A 36 -13.96 5.82 -5.36
N LYS A 37 -15.03 5.20 -4.86
CA LYS A 37 -16.31 5.88 -4.68
C LYS A 37 -16.26 6.98 -3.60
N ASN A 38 -15.63 6.70 -2.46
CA ASN A 38 -15.60 7.61 -1.32
C ASN A 38 -14.77 8.87 -1.59
N TYR A 39 -13.70 8.70 -2.37
CA TYR A 39 -12.76 9.77 -2.65
C TYR A 39 -12.87 10.31 -4.06
N ASN A 40 -13.70 9.75 -4.95
CA ASN A 40 -13.72 10.08 -6.38
C ASN A 40 -12.35 9.82 -7.05
N GLU A 41 -11.74 8.68 -6.71
CA GLU A 41 -10.51 8.17 -7.31
C GLU A 41 -10.83 7.07 -8.35
N ASP A 42 -9.82 6.64 -9.09
CA ASP A 42 -9.93 5.55 -10.08
C ASP A 42 -8.80 4.52 -9.96
N PHE A 43 -8.36 4.21 -8.74
CA PHE A 43 -7.34 3.18 -8.48
C PHE A 43 -7.69 1.86 -9.15
N LYS A 44 -6.68 1.28 -9.81
CA LYS A 44 -6.70 -0.05 -10.46
C LYS A 44 -5.38 -0.76 -10.16
N TYR A 45 -5.36 -2.08 -10.33
CA TYR A 45 -4.10 -2.80 -10.41
C TYR A 45 -3.30 -2.32 -11.61
N GLU A 46 -2.16 -1.71 -11.35
CA GLU A 46 -1.17 -1.37 -12.37
C GLU A 46 -0.32 -2.59 -12.69
N SER A 47 0.16 -3.27 -11.65
CA SER A 47 0.87 -4.53 -11.79
C SER A 47 0.56 -5.49 -10.65
N VAL A 48 0.53 -6.77 -11.01
CA VAL A 48 0.52 -7.88 -10.06
C VAL A 48 1.61 -8.84 -10.51
N TYR A 49 2.62 -9.02 -9.68
CA TYR A 49 3.78 -9.84 -9.98
C TYR A 49 3.75 -11.12 -9.15
N ILE A 50 3.60 -12.24 -9.84
CA ILE A 50 3.68 -13.60 -9.31
C ILE A 50 5.13 -14.05 -9.53
N SER A 51 5.82 -14.52 -8.49
CA SER A 51 7.26 -14.75 -8.61
C SER A 51 7.56 -15.98 -9.49
N GLY A 52 8.58 -15.80 -10.34
CA GLY A 52 9.17 -16.82 -11.19
C GLY A 52 10.45 -16.38 -11.94
N GLY A 53 11.04 -15.21 -11.66
CA GLY A 53 12.18 -14.69 -12.44
C GLY A 53 13.16 -13.76 -11.70
N GLN A 54 14.41 -14.22 -11.62
CA GLN A 54 15.74 -13.56 -11.51
C GLN A 54 16.05 -12.33 -10.63
N MET A 55 15.10 -11.63 -10.02
CA MET A 55 15.42 -10.58 -9.04
C MET A 55 14.68 -10.90 -7.76
N GLY A 56 15.38 -10.94 -6.63
CA GLY A 56 14.86 -11.33 -5.31
C GLY A 56 13.81 -10.38 -4.70
N ASP A 57 13.06 -9.68 -5.55
CA ASP A 57 11.89 -8.91 -5.18
C ASP A 57 10.72 -9.89 -5.13
N GLY A 58 10.17 -10.12 -3.94
CA GLY A 58 9.06 -11.03 -3.74
C GLY A 58 7.82 -10.70 -4.59
N GLU A 59 6.77 -11.49 -4.42
CA GLU A 59 5.50 -11.17 -5.07
C GLU A 59 5.00 -9.80 -4.65
N ARG A 60 4.47 -9.04 -5.62
CA ARG A 60 4.07 -7.65 -5.39
C ARG A 60 2.77 -7.26 -6.07
N VAL A 61 2.11 -6.27 -5.48
CA VAL A 61 0.91 -5.62 -5.99
C VAL A 61 1.13 -4.12 -6.03
N GLU A 62 0.76 -3.51 -7.14
CA GLU A 62 0.84 -2.07 -7.34
C GLU A 62 -0.51 -1.54 -7.78
N LEU A 63 -0.98 -0.49 -7.09
CA LEU A 63 -2.20 0.23 -7.45
C LEU A 63 -1.86 1.62 -7.95
N LEU A 64 -2.49 2.00 -9.07
CA LEU A 64 -2.36 3.33 -9.66
C LEU A 64 -3.73 3.87 -10.02
N SER A 65 -3.93 5.16 -9.75
CA SER A 65 -5.03 5.97 -10.25
C SER A 65 -4.53 6.73 -11.48
N SER A 66 -5.30 6.67 -12.57
CA SER A 66 -5.04 7.47 -13.78
C SER A 66 -5.47 8.93 -13.63
N ASN A 67 -6.28 9.22 -12.61
CA ASN A 67 -6.73 10.57 -12.27
C ASN A 67 -6.68 10.79 -10.75
N PRO A 68 -5.48 10.80 -10.14
CA PRO A 68 -5.40 10.97 -8.71
C PRO A 68 -5.94 12.35 -8.33
N ASN A 69 -6.73 12.46 -7.25
CA ASN A 69 -7.15 13.78 -6.73
C ASN A 69 -5.97 14.69 -6.30
N LEU A 70 -4.76 14.18 -6.44
CA LEU A 70 -3.51 14.88 -6.27
C LEU A 70 -3.11 15.74 -7.49
N GLY A 71 -3.78 15.63 -8.63
CA GLY A 71 -3.58 16.50 -9.80
C GLY A 71 -2.27 16.30 -10.57
N LYS A 72 -1.49 15.26 -10.23
CA LYS A 72 -0.31 14.81 -11.00
C LYS A 72 -0.17 13.30 -10.90
N ILE A 73 0.29 12.68 -11.98
CA ILE A 73 0.67 11.27 -12.00
C ILE A 73 1.87 11.09 -11.05
N TYR A 74 1.76 10.10 -10.17
CA TYR A 74 2.82 9.72 -9.27
C TYR A 74 3.85 8.87 -10.03
N ASP A 75 5.12 9.29 -10.05
CA ASP A 75 6.17 8.62 -10.83
C ASP A 75 7.45 8.46 -10.01
N TYR A 76 7.48 7.48 -9.11
CA TYR A 76 8.69 7.04 -8.41
C TYR A 76 9.05 5.58 -8.78
N GLY A 77 8.60 5.10 -9.94
CA GLY A 77 8.80 3.72 -10.40
C GLY A 77 7.91 2.67 -9.73
N GLN A 78 6.93 3.08 -8.92
CA GLN A 78 5.91 2.23 -8.27
C GLN A 78 4.55 2.94 -8.26
N GLY A 79 3.47 2.16 -8.09
CA GLY A 79 2.11 2.69 -7.86
C GLY A 79 1.96 3.54 -6.58
N GLN A 80 0.81 4.20 -6.44
CA GLN A 80 0.48 5.01 -5.26
C GLN A 80 0.25 4.18 -3.99
N LEU A 81 -0.06 2.90 -4.16
CA LEU A 81 0.08 1.88 -3.13
C LEU A 81 0.88 0.73 -3.74
N TYR A 82 1.92 0.34 -3.04
CA TYR A 82 2.83 -0.75 -3.40
C TYR A 82 2.92 -1.70 -2.20
N LEU A 83 2.75 -2.99 -2.46
CA LEU A 83 2.88 -4.03 -1.46
C LEU A 83 3.79 -5.13 -1.99
N VAL A 84 4.75 -5.57 -1.18
CA VAL A 84 5.61 -6.73 -1.48
C VAL A 84 5.78 -7.58 -0.22
N GLY A 85 5.86 -8.89 -0.40
CA GLY A 85 6.14 -9.79 0.71
C GLY A 85 5.75 -11.22 0.42
N GLU A 86 6.03 -12.09 1.38
CA GLU A 86 5.79 -13.53 1.22
C GLU A 86 4.52 -13.99 1.92
N ASN A 87 4.09 -13.32 3.00
CA ASN A 87 2.95 -13.72 3.80
C ASN A 87 2.50 -12.59 4.73
N GLU A 88 1.46 -12.84 5.54
CA GLU A 88 0.89 -11.87 6.46
C GLU A 88 1.83 -11.39 7.58
N ASN A 89 2.96 -12.06 7.80
CA ASN A 89 3.89 -11.78 8.89
C ASN A 89 5.21 -11.14 8.44
N ASP A 90 5.48 -11.10 7.14
CA ASP A 90 6.71 -10.53 6.54
C ASP A 90 6.34 -9.83 5.23
N PHE A 91 6.11 -8.52 5.32
CA PHE A 91 5.72 -7.69 4.18
C PHE A 91 6.13 -6.23 4.35
N MET A 92 6.24 -5.53 3.23
CA MET A 92 6.42 -4.09 3.16
C MET A 92 5.25 -3.48 2.39
N ILE A 93 4.68 -2.40 2.93
CA ILE A 93 3.70 -1.57 2.25
C ILE A 93 4.22 -0.13 2.15
N THR A 94 4.14 0.42 0.95
CA THR A 94 4.51 1.79 0.62
C THR A 94 3.29 2.47 0.03
N PHE A 95 2.99 3.69 0.47
CA PHE A 95 1.86 4.45 -0.05
C PHE A 95 2.05 5.95 0.08
N ILE A 96 1.34 6.71 -0.76
CA ILE A 96 1.46 8.17 -0.80
C ILE A 96 0.74 8.78 0.37
N ILE A 97 1.17 9.93 0.85
CA ILE A 97 0.43 10.65 1.88
C ILE A 97 -0.70 11.44 1.23
N ASP A 98 -1.82 10.77 1.02
CA ASP A 98 -3.10 11.38 0.67
C ASP A 98 -4.27 10.70 1.40
N LYS A 99 -5.45 11.33 1.43
CA LYS A 99 -6.57 10.82 2.22
C LYS A 99 -7.05 9.44 1.76
N ALA A 100 -7.06 9.19 0.46
CA ALA A 100 -7.58 7.96 -0.12
C ALA A 100 -6.60 6.81 0.07
N THR A 101 -5.30 7.03 -0.20
CA THR A 101 -4.26 6.02 0.00
C THR A 101 -3.99 5.73 1.49
N VAL A 102 -4.10 6.72 2.38
CA VAL A 102 -4.00 6.50 3.83
C VAL A 102 -5.13 5.60 4.33
N GLU A 103 -6.39 5.84 3.91
CA GLU A 103 -7.49 4.95 4.28
C GLU A 103 -7.32 3.57 3.63
N LEU A 104 -6.91 3.52 2.36
CA LEU A 104 -6.66 2.28 1.64
C LEU A 104 -5.59 1.44 2.34
N ALA A 105 -4.43 2.01 2.66
CA ALA A 105 -3.31 1.30 3.29
C ALA A 105 -3.67 0.73 4.67
N LYS A 106 -4.39 1.47 5.50
CA LYS A 106 -4.86 0.97 6.81
C LYS A 106 -5.76 -0.26 6.69
N ASN A 107 -6.73 -0.20 5.79
CA ASN A 107 -7.62 -1.33 5.52
C ASN A 107 -6.85 -2.49 4.87
N TRP A 108 -5.87 -2.19 4.00
CA TRP A 108 -5.04 -3.19 3.34
C TRP A 108 -4.16 -3.96 4.34
N ILE A 109 -3.51 -3.26 5.28
CA ILE A 109 -2.72 -3.89 6.34
C ILE A 109 -3.59 -4.84 7.16
N THR A 110 -4.80 -4.42 7.53
CA THR A 110 -5.75 -5.25 8.28
C THR A 110 -6.24 -6.45 7.45
N LEU A 111 -6.45 -6.27 6.14
CA LEU A 111 -6.81 -7.36 5.22
C LEU A 111 -5.71 -8.41 5.14
N ILE A 112 -4.45 -7.98 5.02
CA ILE A 112 -3.29 -8.88 4.98
C ILE A 112 -3.08 -9.56 6.32
N ASN A 113 -3.07 -8.80 7.41
CA ASN A 113 -2.85 -9.27 8.76
C ASN A 113 -3.94 -8.73 9.71
N PRO A 114 -5.01 -9.50 9.96
CA PRO A 114 -6.13 -9.07 10.83
C PRO A 114 -5.74 -8.79 12.28
N ASP A 115 -4.62 -9.33 12.75
CA ASP A 115 -4.12 -9.10 14.12
C ASP A 115 -3.29 -7.82 14.23
N LEU A 116 -3.02 -7.13 13.11
CA LEU A 116 -2.19 -5.95 13.03
C LEU A 116 -3.01 -4.71 12.63
N ASN A 117 -3.18 -3.79 13.58
CA ASN A 117 -3.77 -2.48 13.33
C ASN A 117 -2.71 -1.38 13.55
N LEU A 118 -2.45 -0.57 12.51
CA LEU A 118 -1.50 0.55 12.51
C LEU A 118 -2.14 1.92 12.32
N ASP A 119 -3.46 2.04 12.55
CA ASP A 119 -4.22 3.27 12.32
C ASP A 119 -3.64 4.46 13.07
N LYS A 120 -3.33 4.26 14.36
CA LYS A 120 -2.79 5.31 15.23
C LYS A 120 -1.41 5.75 14.73
N GLU A 121 -0.52 4.79 14.49
CA GLU A 121 0.84 5.05 14.03
C GLU A 121 0.84 5.81 12.70
N ILE A 122 0.00 5.41 11.74
CA ILE A 122 -0.14 6.09 10.46
C ILE A 122 -0.72 7.51 10.65
N ASN A 123 -1.75 7.68 11.48
CA ASN A 123 -2.32 9.00 11.74
C ASN A 123 -1.31 9.96 12.36
N ASP A 124 -0.51 9.47 13.31
CA ASP A 124 0.50 10.26 14.00
C ASP A 124 1.55 10.76 12.99
N ILE A 125 2.00 9.92 12.05
CA ILE A 125 2.94 10.30 10.97
C ILE A 125 2.31 11.35 10.04
N VAL A 126 1.09 11.13 9.58
CA VAL A 126 0.39 12.04 8.67
C VAL A 126 0.16 13.42 9.30
N ALA A 127 -0.03 13.46 10.62
CA ALA A 127 -0.22 14.68 11.39
C ALA A 127 1.08 15.45 11.66
N LEU A 128 2.26 14.87 11.38
CA LEU A 128 3.53 15.57 11.56
C LEU A 128 3.62 16.79 10.63
N PRO A 129 4.12 17.92 11.14
CA PRO A 129 4.37 19.09 10.32
C PRO A 129 5.51 18.82 9.34
N PHE A 130 5.41 19.43 8.16
CA PHE A 130 6.53 19.51 7.23
C PHE A 130 7.65 20.37 7.83
N LYS A 131 8.91 19.99 7.63
CA LYS A 131 10.07 20.84 7.90
C LYS A 131 10.19 21.94 6.85
N ASN A 132 11.12 22.87 7.06
CA ASN A 132 11.41 23.97 6.13
C ASN A 132 11.78 23.51 4.70
N SER A 133 12.17 22.24 4.52
CA SER A 133 12.41 21.61 3.23
C SER A 133 11.14 21.20 2.47
N GLY A 134 9.96 21.30 3.09
CA GLY A 134 8.72 20.79 2.52
C GLY A 134 8.54 19.27 2.68
N GLU A 135 9.29 18.67 3.62
CA GLU A 135 9.31 17.22 3.87
C GLU A 135 9.13 16.91 5.36
N ARG A 136 8.43 15.81 5.67
CA ARG A 136 8.39 15.12 6.96
C ARG A 136 9.64 14.27 7.06
N ASP A 137 10.36 14.45 8.16
CA ASP A 137 11.50 13.62 8.52
C ASP A 137 11.08 12.76 9.71
N TYR A 138 10.65 11.55 9.41
CA TYR A 138 10.21 10.58 10.39
C TYR A 138 10.81 9.22 10.07
N HIS A 139 11.41 8.61 11.08
CA HIS A 139 11.87 7.22 11.05
C HIS A 139 11.69 6.62 12.43
N ALA A 140 11.02 5.47 12.53
CA ALA A 140 10.77 4.80 13.80
C ALA A 140 10.84 3.27 13.67
N TYR A 141 11.41 2.66 14.71
CA TYR A 141 11.32 1.22 14.94
C TYR A 141 10.29 0.96 16.04
N LEU A 142 9.31 0.10 15.76
CA LEU A 142 8.21 -0.19 16.66
C LEU A 142 8.15 -1.68 16.98
N ASP A 143 7.88 -1.99 18.25
CA ASP A 143 7.54 -3.33 18.72
C ASP A 143 6.06 -3.37 19.06
N LYS A 144 5.26 -4.15 18.30
CA LYS A 144 3.82 -4.29 18.52
C LYS A 144 3.40 -5.75 18.54
N GLY A 145 3.03 -6.23 19.71
CA GLY A 145 2.76 -7.66 19.92
C GLY A 145 3.94 -8.52 19.46
N ASN A 146 3.65 -9.45 18.54
CA ASN A 146 4.63 -10.36 17.96
C ASN A 146 5.39 -9.78 16.75
N TYR A 147 5.25 -8.49 16.45
CA TYR A 147 5.85 -7.88 15.27
C TYR A 147 6.86 -6.79 15.64
N LYS A 148 7.91 -6.72 14.83
CA LYS A 148 8.83 -5.60 14.70
C LYS A 148 8.48 -4.86 13.42
N MET A 149 8.49 -3.54 13.47
CA MET A 149 8.14 -2.71 12.33
C MET A 149 9.12 -1.57 12.19
N GLU A 150 9.34 -1.16 10.95
CA GLU A 150 10.08 0.03 10.58
C GLU A 150 9.14 0.93 9.77
N LEU A 151 8.97 2.16 10.22
CA LEU A 151 8.10 3.15 9.59
C LEU A 151 8.94 4.38 9.24
N GLY A 152 8.91 4.79 7.99
CA GLY A 152 9.64 5.95 7.50
C GLY A 152 8.81 6.84 6.61
N THR A 153 9.10 8.15 6.60
CA THR A 153 8.65 9.05 5.54
C THR A 153 9.77 9.29 4.56
N MET A 154 9.44 9.30 3.26
CA MET A 154 10.40 9.59 2.21
C MET A 154 9.80 10.57 1.20
N PRO A 155 10.62 11.46 0.62
CA PRO A 155 10.20 12.26 -0.50
C PRO A 155 9.81 11.36 -1.66
N ALA A 156 8.81 11.81 -2.40
CA ALA A 156 8.37 11.20 -3.62
C ALA A 156 8.39 12.20 -4.77
N SER A 157 8.25 11.69 -6.00
CA SER A 157 8.28 12.53 -7.19
C SER A 157 7.17 13.58 -7.18
N ASN A 158 7.38 14.66 -7.92
CA ASN A 158 6.40 15.73 -8.11
C ASN A 158 5.98 16.50 -6.83
N GLY A 159 6.77 16.38 -5.75
CA GLY A 159 6.56 17.08 -4.48
C GLY A 159 5.61 16.36 -3.52
N TYR A 160 5.36 15.07 -3.74
CA TYR A 160 4.63 14.23 -2.80
C TYR A 160 5.56 13.64 -1.75
N GLU A 161 4.94 13.01 -0.75
CA GLU A 161 5.62 12.21 0.25
C GLU A 161 4.96 10.85 0.32
N ARG A 162 5.73 9.85 0.77
CA ARG A 162 5.23 8.50 1.02
C ARG A 162 5.56 8.06 2.43
N ILE A 163 4.81 7.06 2.89
CA ILE A 163 5.12 6.28 4.08
C ILE A 163 5.54 4.89 3.62
N ASP A 164 6.69 4.44 4.11
CA ASP A 164 7.19 3.09 3.93
C ASP A 164 7.05 2.36 5.27
N ILE A 165 6.37 1.22 5.28
CA ILE A 165 6.15 0.39 6.47
C ILE A 165 6.61 -1.03 6.17
N SER A 166 7.65 -1.47 6.87
CA SER A 166 8.11 -2.86 6.88
C SER A 166 7.61 -3.56 8.13
N VAL A 167 7.04 -4.75 8.00
CA VAL A 167 6.49 -5.57 9.08
C VAL A 167 7.19 -6.91 9.10
N LYS A 168 7.68 -7.33 10.27
CA LYS A 168 8.32 -8.64 10.46
C LYS A 168 7.95 -9.27 11.79
N ARG A 169 7.56 -10.54 11.80
CA ARG A 169 7.34 -11.29 13.05
C ARG A 169 8.64 -11.57 13.80
N LYS A 170 8.56 -11.52 15.13
CA LYS A 170 9.64 -11.77 16.09
C LYS A 170 10.03 -13.23 16.19
#